data_AF-V9Z8V3-F1
#
_entry.id   AF-V9Z8V3-F1
#
_cell.length_a   1.000
_cell.length_b   1.000
_cell.length_c   1.000
_cell.angle_alpha   90.00
_cell.angle_beta   90.00
_cell.angle_gamma   90.00
#
_symmetry.space_group_name_H-M   'P 1'
#
loop_
_entity.id
_entity.type
_entity.pdbx_description
1 polymer ?
#
loop_
_entity_poly.entity_id
_entity_poly.type
_entity_poly.pdbx_seq_one_letter_code
_entity_poly.pdbx_strand_id
1 'polypeptide(L)'
;MGVSDSYLSRAEVQQILGINSFGLWRLARKYDDFPQPTEPPYDPFAGFGEKKEPEEVWDGTQVYRWAADTPEFTHRGALLLRPREQDLPAGRWAGFQDTVRGPALDWHTAVGTIRVVHCDDRRVATDVASALAASGNPDSVVTVCALYGDMSFRGPSLVASDTAHPGIEYEADWGDVAALAGQDLPWWPHLLRLPQLIREWQPGAPAAVVEVPPNGNEKVLRRAARNDAFDVTSHLAATDMANDIRNERIDHTTHDNEIFGKEGYGETRNPVAVAAVPDRSHHPLPVGGERQVLKAGWSKLALSNHPDAVAALEVAVGREPALLPFGALAEVPVSTGTISDRWTRRLTMCDPTAAHVVLAQGKKAEAFFIDPLTDMPVLRTPDDGGRPVWRFYAPLSLPAGGAELTSVVLHHTVWVLTSDDHVHPAPCTPSEHLWWGNGGGDRPSEAAMVIDALLDDLGAALNLREHWKAPKGLTALLNEDHRQGSELTRSTLLHARMTPPRAN
;
A
#
# COMPACT_ATOMS: atom_id res chain seq x y z
N MET A 1 -1.06 -14.58 10.60
CA MET A 1 -2.17 -15.08 9.75
C MET A 1 -1.89 -16.56 9.52
N GLY A 2 -2.89 -17.44 9.58
CA GLY A 2 -2.67 -18.90 9.59
C GLY A 2 -2.28 -19.48 8.24
N VAL A 3 -1.65 -20.65 8.27
CA VAL A 3 -1.57 -21.60 7.13
C VAL A 3 -3.00 -21.92 6.68
N SER A 4 -3.22 -22.25 5.40
CA SER A 4 -4.58 -22.57 4.93
C SER A 4 -5.12 -23.82 5.66
N ASP A 5 -6.28 -23.72 6.30
CA ASP A 5 -6.91 -24.86 6.97
C ASP A 5 -7.47 -25.83 5.91
N SER A 6 -6.74 -26.93 5.67
CA SER A 6 -7.29 -28.08 4.95
C SER A 6 -8.16 -28.87 5.91
N TYR A 7 -9.48 -28.87 5.74
CA TYR A 7 -10.37 -29.67 6.58
C TYR A 7 -10.41 -31.12 6.10
N LEU A 8 -10.21 -32.06 7.02
CA LEU A 8 -10.20 -33.50 6.77
C LEU A 8 -11.45 -34.13 7.35
N SER A 9 -12.11 -34.97 6.56
CA SER A 9 -13.12 -35.90 7.05
C SER A 9 -12.51 -36.94 7.99
N ARG A 10 -13.37 -37.62 8.75
CA ARG A 10 -12.97 -38.75 9.59
C ARG A 10 -12.20 -39.83 8.83
N ALA A 11 -12.60 -40.11 7.58
CA ALA A 11 -11.97 -41.12 6.74
C ALA A 11 -10.55 -40.69 6.31
N GLU A 12 -10.36 -39.42 6.01
CA GLU A 12 -9.05 -38.88 5.62
C GLU A 12 -8.08 -38.86 6.82
N VAL A 13 -8.54 -38.51 8.03
CA VAL A 13 -7.73 -38.61 9.25
C VAL A 13 -7.30 -40.06 9.50
N GLN A 14 -8.21 -41.02 9.33
CA GLN A 14 -7.91 -42.45 9.44
C GLN A 14 -6.87 -42.90 8.42
N GLN A 15 -6.96 -42.41 7.18
CA GLN A 15 -6.02 -42.74 6.11
C GLN A 15 -4.64 -42.15 6.40
N ILE A 16 -4.55 -40.87 6.74
CA ILE A 16 -3.29 -40.16 7.05
C ILE A 16 -2.59 -40.84 8.22
N LEU A 17 -3.32 -41.09 9.31
CA LEU A 17 -2.77 -41.75 10.49
C LEU A 17 -2.69 -43.26 10.34
N GLY A 18 -3.16 -43.83 9.23
CA GLY A 18 -3.32 -45.26 8.92
C GLY A 18 -3.85 -46.10 10.10
N ILE A 19 -4.98 -45.65 10.66
CA ILE A 19 -5.72 -46.28 11.74
C ILE A 19 -7.16 -46.56 11.29
N ASN A 20 -7.86 -47.44 11.98
CA ASN A 20 -9.29 -47.67 11.76
C ASN A 20 -10.16 -46.79 12.69
N SER A 21 -11.49 -46.87 12.53
CA SER A 21 -12.46 -46.13 13.37
C SER A 21 -12.32 -46.33 14.87
N PHE A 22 -11.91 -47.53 15.32
CA PHE A 22 -11.68 -47.82 16.73
C PHE A 22 -10.36 -47.18 17.21
N GLY A 23 -9.34 -47.18 16.36
CA GLY A 23 -8.06 -46.51 16.60
C GLY A 23 -8.24 -45.01 16.80
N LEU A 24 -9.00 -44.34 15.93
CA LEU A 24 -9.27 -42.90 16.06
C LEU A 24 -9.97 -42.55 17.38
N TRP A 25 -10.98 -43.33 17.78
CA TRP A 25 -11.65 -43.14 19.06
C TRP A 25 -10.72 -43.35 20.26
N ARG A 26 -9.75 -44.27 20.14
CA ARG A 26 -8.74 -44.50 21.18
C ARG A 26 -7.74 -43.35 21.26
N LEU A 27 -7.40 -42.68 20.16
CA LEU A 27 -6.46 -41.54 20.15
C LEU A 27 -6.94 -40.41 21.04
N ALA A 28 -8.21 -39.98 20.86
CA ALA A 28 -8.81 -38.92 21.66
C ALA A 28 -8.89 -39.22 23.17
N ARG A 29 -8.65 -40.48 23.59
CA ARG A 29 -8.61 -40.88 25.01
C ARG A 29 -7.21 -41.18 25.52
N LYS A 30 -6.26 -41.44 24.61
CA LYS A 30 -4.88 -41.78 24.92
C LYS A 30 -4.01 -40.53 24.94
N TYR A 31 -4.32 -39.57 24.08
CA TYR A 31 -3.57 -38.34 23.87
C TYR A 31 -4.50 -37.15 24.13
N ASP A 32 -4.30 -36.46 25.25
CA ASP A 32 -5.13 -35.31 25.65
C ASP A 32 -4.92 -34.10 24.71
N ASP A 33 -3.84 -34.11 23.93
CA ASP A 33 -3.44 -33.09 22.96
C ASP A 33 -3.82 -33.45 21.50
N PHE A 34 -4.51 -34.57 21.27
CA PHE A 34 -4.99 -34.91 19.93
C PHE A 34 -5.99 -33.85 19.43
N PRO A 35 -5.83 -33.32 18.20
CA PRO A 35 -6.72 -32.30 17.65
C PRO A 35 -8.19 -32.72 17.69
N GLN A 36 -9.03 -31.85 18.23
CA GLN A 36 -10.46 -32.10 18.34
C GLN A 36 -11.15 -31.80 16.99
N PRO A 37 -12.19 -32.58 16.61
CA PRO A 37 -13.00 -32.23 15.46
C PRO A 37 -13.71 -30.90 15.68
N THR A 38 -13.93 -30.16 14.61
CA THR A 38 -14.69 -28.92 14.56
C THR A 38 -15.83 -29.05 13.54
N GLU A 39 -16.78 -28.13 13.61
CA GLU A 39 -17.73 -27.95 12.51
C GLU A 39 -16.99 -27.37 11.29
N PRO A 40 -17.34 -27.80 10.06
CA PRO A 40 -16.74 -27.22 8.85
C PRO A 40 -17.10 -25.73 8.75
N PRO A 41 -16.23 -24.89 8.16
CA PRO A 41 -16.51 -23.48 7.99
C PRO A 41 -17.78 -23.27 7.17
N TYR A 42 -18.58 -22.29 7.57
CA TYR A 42 -19.88 -21.97 6.96
C TYR A 42 -19.78 -21.77 5.45
N ASP A 43 -20.40 -22.65 4.67
CA ASP A 43 -20.60 -22.48 3.22
C ASP A 43 -21.94 -21.72 2.98
N PRO A 44 -21.90 -20.45 2.53
CA PRO A 44 -23.11 -19.66 2.27
C PRO A 44 -24.00 -20.22 1.14
N PHE A 45 -23.53 -21.22 0.38
CA PHE A 45 -24.27 -21.83 -0.74
C PHE A 45 -24.83 -23.23 -0.44
N ALA A 46 -24.53 -23.83 0.71
CA ALA A 46 -25.02 -25.17 1.11
C ALA A 46 -26.52 -25.22 1.51
N GLY A 47 -27.23 -24.09 1.46
CA GLY A 47 -28.60 -23.93 1.97
C GLY A 47 -29.75 -24.55 1.15
N PHE A 48 -29.49 -25.31 0.08
CA PHE A 48 -30.53 -25.90 -0.78
C PHE A 48 -30.46 -27.44 -0.79
N GLY A 49 -30.69 -28.08 0.35
CA GLY A 49 -30.79 -29.53 0.47
C GLY A 49 -31.25 -29.99 1.87
N GLU A 50 -31.70 -31.24 1.99
CA GLU A 50 -32.05 -31.85 3.29
C GLU A 50 -30.93 -31.64 4.32
N LYS A 51 -31.29 -31.17 5.53
CA LYS A 51 -30.35 -31.00 6.65
C LYS A 51 -29.73 -32.36 7.03
N LYS A 52 -28.60 -32.71 6.42
CA LYS A 52 -27.66 -33.65 7.01
C LYS A 52 -27.02 -32.97 8.22
N GLU A 53 -26.89 -33.68 9.33
CA GLU A 53 -26.03 -33.22 10.43
C GLU A 53 -24.64 -32.91 9.86
N PRO A 54 -24.01 -31.78 10.24
CA PRO A 54 -22.69 -31.44 9.72
C PRO A 54 -21.72 -32.55 10.11
N GLU A 55 -21.03 -33.10 9.11
CA GLU A 55 -19.98 -34.08 9.34
C GLU A 55 -18.84 -33.37 10.08
N GLU A 56 -18.46 -33.91 11.24
CA GLU A 56 -17.29 -33.46 12.00
C GLU A 56 -16.03 -33.53 11.13
N VAL A 57 -15.27 -32.43 11.07
CA VAL A 57 -14.01 -32.34 10.32
C VAL A 57 -12.85 -32.01 11.25
N TRP A 58 -11.65 -32.39 10.87
CA TRP A 58 -10.43 -32.04 11.58
C TRP A 58 -9.64 -31.00 10.77
N ASP A 59 -9.00 -30.07 11.46
CA ASP A 59 -7.94 -29.27 10.87
C ASP A 59 -6.75 -30.19 10.51
N GLY A 60 -6.53 -30.36 9.21
CA GLY A 60 -5.50 -31.24 8.68
C GLY A 60 -4.10 -30.79 9.03
N THR A 61 -3.84 -29.50 9.08
CA THR A 61 -2.55 -28.94 9.50
C THR A 61 -2.26 -29.32 10.94
N GLN A 62 -3.25 -29.21 11.85
CA GLN A 62 -3.09 -29.60 13.24
C GLN A 62 -2.88 -31.10 13.41
N VAL A 63 -3.65 -31.94 12.71
CA VAL A 63 -3.48 -33.41 12.74
C VAL A 63 -2.10 -33.80 12.23
N TYR A 64 -1.63 -33.16 11.16
CA TYR A 64 -0.36 -33.49 10.52
C TYR A 64 0.84 -33.03 11.34
N ARG A 65 0.73 -31.89 12.04
CA ARG A 65 1.69 -31.42 13.05
C ARG A 65 1.75 -32.35 14.25
N TRP A 66 0.61 -32.64 14.87
CA TRP A 66 0.53 -33.55 16.01
C TRP A 66 1.12 -34.93 15.70
N ALA A 67 0.86 -35.44 14.50
CA ALA A 67 1.42 -36.72 14.05
C ALA A 67 2.95 -36.68 13.98
N ALA A 68 3.57 -35.56 13.61
CA ALA A 68 5.03 -35.42 13.54
C ALA A 68 5.68 -35.52 14.93
N ASP A 69 5.04 -34.93 15.93
CA ASP A 69 5.52 -34.89 17.33
C ASP A 69 5.20 -36.16 18.12
N THR A 70 4.28 -36.99 17.64
CA THR A 70 3.87 -38.22 18.34
C THR A 70 4.67 -39.43 17.87
N PRO A 71 5.50 -40.10 18.72
CA PRO A 71 6.41 -41.16 18.30
C PRO A 71 5.79 -42.31 17.49
N GLU A 72 4.54 -42.67 17.79
CA GLU A 72 3.81 -43.74 17.08
C GLU A 72 3.44 -43.34 15.64
N PHE A 73 3.31 -42.03 15.38
CA PHE A 73 2.82 -41.46 14.12
C PHE A 73 3.84 -40.57 13.41
N THR A 74 5.04 -40.34 13.97
CA THR A 74 6.05 -39.41 13.43
C THR A 74 6.30 -39.58 11.93
N HIS A 75 6.40 -40.82 11.45
CA HIS A 75 6.62 -41.14 10.03
C HIS A 75 5.45 -40.77 9.09
N ARG A 76 4.27 -40.48 9.65
CA ARG A 76 3.03 -40.08 8.98
C ARG A 76 2.69 -38.61 9.18
N GLY A 77 3.46 -37.89 9.99
CA GLY A 77 3.29 -36.45 10.18
C GLY A 77 4.16 -35.62 9.25
N ALA A 78 3.97 -34.31 9.32
CA ALA A 78 4.71 -33.29 8.59
C ALA A 78 6.22 -33.51 8.63
N LEU A 79 6.83 -33.73 7.47
CA LEU A 79 8.20 -34.24 7.37
C LEU A 79 9.23 -33.31 8.02
N LEU A 80 9.14 -31.99 7.77
CA LEU A 80 10.11 -31.03 8.29
C LEU A 80 9.91 -30.67 9.76
N LEU A 81 8.80 -31.10 10.38
CA LEU A 81 8.51 -30.88 11.79
C LEU A 81 8.91 -32.07 12.69
N ARG A 82 9.36 -33.18 12.10
CA ARG A 82 9.78 -34.35 12.86
C ARG A 82 11.02 -34.04 13.71
N PRO A 83 11.14 -34.66 14.90
CA PRO A 83 12.37 -34.59 15.69
C PRO A 83 13.59 -35.00 14.86
N ARG A 84 14.63 -34.16 14.89
CA ARG A 84 15.84 -34.34 14.08
C ARG A 84 16.85 -35.24 14.76
N GLU A 85 17.44 -36.14 13.98
CA GLU A 85 18.64 -36.86 14.39
C GLU A 85 19.85 -35.89 14.40
N GLN A 86 20.71 -35.99 15.42
CA GLN A 86 21.76 -35.01 15.67
C GLN A 86 22.94 -35.06 14.67
N ASP A 87 22.99 -36.05 13.77
CA ASP A 87 24.12 -36.29 12.86
C ASP A 87 23.69 -36.60 11.41
N LEU A 88 22.71 -35.85 10.87
CA LEU A 88 22.32 -36.03 9.47
C LEU A 88 23.42 -35.54 8.50
N PRO A 89 23.75 -36.30 7.44
CA PRO A 89 24.71 -35.85 6.44
C PRO A 89 24.21 -34.59 5.73
N ALA A 90 25.14 -33.67 5.45
CA ALA A 90 24.86 -32.46 4.71
C ALA A 90 24.25 -32.79 3.35
N GLY A 91 23.17 -32.08 3.00
CA GLY A 91 22.54 -32.19 1.69
C GLY A 91 23.45 -31.76 0.55
N ARG A 92 23.01 -32.05 -0.68
CA ARG A 92 23.69 -31.65 -1.91
C ARG A 92 22.72 -30.88 -2.79
N TRP A 93 23.13 -29.70 -3.24
CA TRP A 93 22.39 -28.95 -4.26
C TRP A 93 22.21 -29.80 -5.54
N ALA A 94 20.99 -29.85 -6.03
CA ALA A 94 20.56 -30.68 -7.16
C ALA A 94 20.24 -29.88 -8.42
N GLY A 95 20.39 -28.55 -8.38
CA GLY A 95 20.10 -27.66 -9.51
C GLY A 95 18.78 -26.92 -9.36
N PHE A 96 18.31 -26.36 -10.46
CA PHE A 96 16.99 -25.74 -10.57
C PHE A 96 16.04 -26.66 -11.35
N GLN A 97 14.74 -26.49 -11.12
CA GLN A 97 13.67 -27.12 -11.89
C GLN A 97 12.56 -26.09 -12.16
N ASP A 98 11.97 -26.11 -13.35
CA ASP A 98 10.76 -25.33 -13.63
C ASP A 98 9.54 -26.06 -13.06
N THR A 99 8.67 -25.31 -12.38
CA THR A 99 7.41 -25.83 -11.82
C THR A 99 6.21 -25.12 -12.41
N VAL A 100 5.01 -25.61 -12.12
CA VAL A 100 3.75 -24.94 -12.46
C VAL A 100 3.60 -23.54 -11.88
N ARG A 101 4.44 -23.15 -10.89
CA ARG A 101 4.42 -21.85 -10.21
C ARG A 101 5.72 -21.04 -10.40
N GLY A 102 6.63 -21.46 -11.29
CA GLY A 102 7.92 -20.78 -11.53
C GLY A 102 9.14 -21.64 -11.18
N PRO A 103 10.37 -21.08 -11.25
CA PRO A 103 11.58 -21.83 -10.97
C PRO A 103 11.71 -22.15 -9.49
N ALA A 104 12.22 -23.34 -9.21
CA ALA A 104 12.51 -23.84 -7.88
C ALA A 104 13.94 -24.37 -7.82
N LEU A 105 14.48 -24.45 -6.61
CA LEU A 105 15.80 -25.01 -6.35
C LEU A 105 15.65 -26.29 -5.53
N ASP A 106 16.41 -27.31 -5.90
CA ASP A 106 16.33 -28.63 -5.27
C ASP A 106 17.59 -28.94 -4.46
N TRP A 107 17.39 -29.61 -3.33
CA TRP A 107 18.45 -30.18 -2.50
C TRP A 107 18.15 -31.65 -2.22
N HIS A 108 19.09 -32.53 -2.55
CA HIS A 108 19.06 -33.90 -2.07
C HIS A 108 19.55 -33.93 -0.62
N THR A 109 18.66 -34.30 0.30
CA THR A 109 18.95 -34.33 1.74
C THR A 109 18.82 -35.75 2.29
N ALA A 110 19.21 -35.96 3.54
CA ALA A 110 19.07 -37.25 4.23
C ALA A 110 17.61 -37.74 4.32
N VAL A 111 16.64 -36.83 4.24
CA VAL A 111 15.20 -37.14 4.32
C VAL A 111 14.50 -37.22 2.97
N GLY A 112 15.23 -36.97 1.87
CA GLY A 112 14.72 -36.93 0.50
C GLY A 112 15.02 -35.61 -0.21
N THR A 113 14.51 -35.42 -1.43
CA THR A 113 14.70 -34.16 -2.16
C THR A 113 13.74 -33.09 -1.62
N ILE A 114 14.28 -31.97 -1.13
CA ILE A 114 13.51 -30.78 -0.75
C ILE A 114 13.56 -29.79 -1.90
N ARG A 115 12.39 -29.33 -2.34
CA ARG A 115 12.25 -28.30 -3.38
C ARG A 115 11.84 -26.97 -2.74
N VAL A 116 12.61 -25.91 -2.97
CA VAL A 116 12.27 -24.56 -2.50
C VAL A 116 11.84 -23.71 -3.69
N VAL A 117 10.58 -23.27 -3.68
CA VAL A 117 9.99 -22.40 -4.68
C VAL A 117 10.05 -20.96 -4.17
N HIS A 118 10.76 -20.10 -4.89
CA HIS A 118 10.85 -18.69 -4.55
C HIS A 118 9.63 -17.95 -5.14
N CYS A 119 8.50 -18.07 -4.46
CA CYS A 119 7.26 -17.36 -4.73
C CYS A 119 6.54 -17.11 -3.39
N ASP A 120 5.84 -15.98 -3.25
CA ASP A 120 5.16 -15.53 -2.03
C ASP A 120 3.64 -15.82 -2.03
N ASP A 121 3.14 -16.51 -3.05
CA ASP A 121 1.76 -16.98 -3.03
C ASP A 121 1.64 -18.22 -2.12
N ARG A 122 0.77 -18.10 -1.11
CA ARG A 122 0.50 -19.13 -0.11
C ARG A 122 0.22 -20.52 -0.67
N ARG A 123 -0.40 -20.65 -1.85
CA ARG A 123 -0.80 -21.95 -2.44
C ARG A 123 0.30 -22.65 -3.22
N VAL A 124 1.46 -22.03 -3.36
CA VAL A 124 2.52 -22.52 -4.24
C VAL A 124 3.03 -23.90 -3.81
N ALA A 125 3.22 -24.11 -2.51
CA ALA A 125 3.68 -25.40 -2.00
C ALA A 125 2.70 -26.52 -2.37
N THR A 126 1.41 -26.33 -2.11
CA THR A 126 0.33 -27.28 -2.44
C THR A 126 0.22 -27.54 -3.94
N ASP A 127 0.22 -26.50 -4.76
CA ASP A 127 0.05 -26.64 -6.22
C ASP A 127 1.21 -27.45 -6.83
N VAL A 128 2.43 -27.16 -6.41
CA VAL A 128 3.63 -27.86 -6.92
C VAL A 128 3.69 -29.28 -6.36
N ALA A 129 3.41 -29.50 -5.07
CA ALA A 129 3.36 -30.84 -4.48
C ALA A 129 2.26 -31.72 -5.14
N SER A 130 1.10 -31.14 -5.43
CA SER A 130 0.00 -31.81 -6.12
C SER A 130 0.36 -32.18 -7.56
N ALA A 131 1.02 -31.27 -8.29
CA ALA A 131 1.51 -31.54 -9.64
C ALA A 131 2.58 -32.66 -9.67
N LEU A 132 3.47 -32.67 -8.67
CA LEU A 132 4.46 -33.74 -8.51
C LEU A 132 3.80 -35.09 -8.20
N ALA A 133 2.85 -35.12 -7.26
CA ALA A 133 2.11 -36.35 -6.93
C ALA A 133 1.33 -36.89 -8.14
N ALA A 134 0.65 -36.02 -8.88
CA ALA A 134 -0.12 -36.40 -10.07
C ALA A 134 0.74 -36.92 -11.22
N SER A 135 1.99 -36.47 -11.34
CA SER A 135 2.94 -36.92 -12.36
C SER A 135 3.77 -38.15 -11.95
N GLY A 136 3.50 -38.73 -10.77
CA GLY A 136 4.24 -39.87 -10.25
C GLY A 136 5.58 -39.51 -9.60
N ASN A 137 5.85 -38.20 -9.39
CA ASN A 137 7.01 -37.66 -8.69
C ASN A 137 8.37 -38.20 -9.19
N PRO A 138 8.70 -38.02 -10.48
CA PRO A 138 9.94 -38.55 -11.06
C PRO A 138 11.21 -38.03 -10.38
N ASP A 139 11.14 -36.83 -9.80
CA ASP A 139 12.25 -36.15 -9.12
C ASP A 139 12.46 -36.62 -7.67
N SER A 140 11.61 -37.54 -7.19
CA SER A 140 11.64 -38.03 -5.80
C SER A 140 11.63 -36.90 -4.75
N VAL A 141 10.89 -35.83 -5.04
CA VAL A 141 10.69 -34.70 -4.13
C VAL A 141 9.81 -35.16 -2.98
N VAL A 142 10.26 -35.03 -1.74
CA VAL A 142 9.46 -35.43 -0.57
C VAL A 142 8.66 -34.27 0.00
N THR A 143 9.20 -33.05 -0.12
CA THR A 143 8.60 -31.83 0.41
C THR A 143 8.87 -30.65 -0.51
N VAL A 144 7.84 -29.85 -0.75
CA VAL A 144 7.94 -28.56 -1.42
C VAL A 144 7.76 -27.45 -0.40
N CYS A 145 8.72 -26.52 -0.33
CA CYS A 145 8.66 -25.30 0.46
C CYS A 145 8.42 -24.10 -0.44
N ALA A 146 7.63 -23.12 0.00
CA ALA A 146 7.44 -21.83 -0.64
C ALA A 146 7.61 -20.71 0.39
N LEU A 147 7.97 -19.51 -0.06
CA LEU A 147 8.11 -18.37 0.84
C LEU A 147 6.74 -17.93 1.36
N TYR A 148 6.64 -17.76 2.67
CA TYR A 148 5.54 -17.08 3.32
C TYR A 148 6.00 -15.65 3.60
N GLY A 149 5.22 -14.64 3.22
CA GLY A 149 5.65 -13.23 3.07
C GLY A 149 6.12 -12.48 4.34
N ASP A 150 6.56 -13.18 5.38
CA ASP A 150 7.09 -12.66 6.63
C ASP A 150 8.43 -13.31 7.02
N MET A 151 8.94 -12.92 8.19
CA MET A 151 10.19 -13.42 8.76
C MET A 151 9.89 -14.29 9.97
N SER A 152 10.53 -15.46 10.01
CA SER A 152 10.60 -16.33 11.18
C SER A 152 11.91 -16.10 11.94
N PHE A 153 12.05 -16.73 13.11
CA PHE A 153 13.20 -16.54 14.01
C PHE A 153 14.55 -16.87 13.37
N ARG A 154 14.59 -17.79 12.39
CA ARG A 154 15.81 -18.29 11.73
C ARG A 154 15.87 -18.00 10.22
N GLY A 155 15.11 -17.01 9.73
CA GLY A 155 15.11 -16.60 8.33
C GLY A 155 13.71 -16.36 7.76
N PRO A 156 13.57 -16.26 6.42
CA PRO A 156 12.26 -16.14 5.77
C PRO A 156 11.30 -17.25 6.18
N SER A 157 10.05 -16.93 6.49
CA SER A 157 9.07 -17.97 6.81
C SER A 157 8.79 -18.84 5.59
N LEU A 158 8.54 -20.13 5.82
CA LEU A 158 8.21 -21.09 4.77
C LEU A 158 6.86 -21.73 5.04
N VAL A 159 6.07 -21.90 3.98
CA VAL A 159 4.99 -22.90 3.95
C VAL A 159 5.52 -24.11 3.21
N ALA A 160 5.29 -25.29 3.76
CA ALA A 160 5.65 -26.57 3.18
C ALA A 160 4.40 -27.42 2.90
N SER A 161 4.51 -28.27 1.89
CA SER A 161 3.55 -29.34 1.58
C SER A 161 4.33 -30.58 1.15
N ASP A 162 3.99 -31.72 1.75
CA ASP A 162 4.66 -32.99 1.46
C ASP A 162 3.97 -33.69 0.29
N THR A 163 4.74 -34.28 -0.63
CA THR A 163 4.13 -34.97 -1.79
C THR A 163 3.31 -36.20 -1.43
N ALA A 164 3.48 -36.72 -0.20
CA ALA A 164 2.64 -37.80 0.35
C ALA A 164 1.22 -37.32 0.66
N HIS A 165 1.06 -36.05 1.05
CA HIS A 165 -0.20 -35.42 1.42
C HIS A 165 -0.26 -33.99 0.86
N PRO A 166 -0.27 -33.83 -0.47
CA PRO A 166 0.01 -32.54 -1.12
C PRO A 166 -1.05 -31.45 -0.84
N GLY A 167 -2.23 -31.82 -0.32
CA GLY A 167 -3.30 -30.90 0.06
C GLY A 167 -3.25 -30.37 1.49
N ILE A 168 -2.24 -30.73 2.28
CA ILE A 168 -2.06 -30.27 3.67
C ILE A 168 -0.80 -29.41 3.74
N GLU A 169 -0.98 -28.14 4.06
CA GLU A 169 0.11 -27.18 4.25
C GLU A 169 0.54 -27.15 5.70
N TYR A 170 1.82 -26.85 5.96
CA TYR A 170 2.30 -26.56 7.31
C TYR A 170 3.45 -25.55 7.25
N GLU A 171 3.58 -24.74 8.30
CA GLU A 171 4.73 -23.83 8.41
C GLU A 171 6.01 -24.62 8.68
N ALA A 172 7.06 -24.33 7.92
CA ALA A 172 8.39 -24.90 8.09
C ALA A 172 9.40 -23.80 8.45
N ASP A 173 10.43 -24.16 9.20
CA ASP A 173 11.49 -23.23 9.60
C ASP A 173 12.62 -23.20 8.56
N TRP A 174 13.05 -22.00 8.18
CA TRP A 174 14.13 -21.79 7.21
C TRP A 174 15.46 -22.38 7.65
N GLY A 175 15.84 -22.16 8.91
CA GLY A 175 17.08 -22.68 9.47
C GLY A 175 17.06 -24.21 9.49
N ASP A 176 15.89 -24.78 9.66
CA ASP A 176 15.71 -26.22 9.59
C ASP A 176 15.94 -26.76 8.17
N VAL A 177 15.38 -26.13 7.14
CA VAL A 177 15.66 -26.51 5.74
C VAL A 177 17.14 -26.28 5.38
N ALA A 178 17.73 -25.18 5.84
CA ALA A 178 19.15 -24.87 5.61
C ALA A 178 20.09 -25.91 6.25
N ALA A 179 19.78 -26.37 7.46
CA ALA A 179 20.55 -27.42 8.11
C ALA A 179 20.47 -28.76 7.35
N LEU A 180 19.31 -29.12 6.79
CA LEU A 180 19.18 -30.31 5.93
C LEU A 180 19.90 -30.16 4.59
N ALA A 181 19.92 -28.95 4.04
CA ALA A 181 20.70 -28.61 2.85
C ALA A 181 22.22 -28.62 3.13
N GLY A 182 22.63 -28.45 4.40
CA GLY A 182 24.03 -28.37 4.82
C GLY A 182 24.72 -27.04 4.48
N GLN A 183 23.96 -26.01 4.13
CA GLN A 183 24.46 -24.71 3.68
C GLN A 183 23.39 -23.62 3.82
N ASP A 184 23.81 -22.35 3.76
CA ASP A 184 22.89 -21.21 3.66
C ASP A 184 22.01 -21.35 2.41
N LEU A 185 20.72 -21.08 2.56
CA LEU A 185 19.76 -21.09 1.46
C LEU A 185 19.73 -19.72 0.77
N PRO A 186 19.58 -19.68 -0.56
CA PRO A 186 19.54 -18.41 -1.28
C PRO A 186 18.23 -17.67 -1.04
N TRP A 187 18.32 -16.36 -0.96
CA TRP A 187 17.16 -15.49 -0.80
C TRP A 187 17.23 -14.29 -1.74
N TRP A 188 16.07 -13.97 -2.31
CA TRP A 188 15.85 -12.80 -3.16
C TRP A 188 14.75 -11.93 -2.56
N PRO A 189 15.00 -10.61 -2.44
CA PRO A 189 13.93 -9.64 -2.20
C PRO A 189 12.80 -9.82 -3.22
N HIS A 190 11.57 -9.50 -2.83
CA HIS A 190 10.39 -9.65 -3.68
C HIS A 190 10.60 -9.05 -5.09
N LEU A 191 11.16 -7.83 -5.18
CA LEU A 191 11.38 -7.14 -6.45
C LEU A 191 12.52 -7.72 -7.30
N LEU A 192 13.44 -8.47 -6.70
CA LEU A 192 14.59 -9.07 -7.39
C LEU A 192 14.46 -10.60 -7.53
N ARG A 193 13.30 -11.15 -7.20
CA ARG A 193 12.97 -12.58 -7.34
C ARG A 193 12.64 -12.90 -8.81
N LEU A 194 13.59 -12.62 -9.69
CA LEU A 194 13.43 -12.76 -11.12
C LEU A 194 13.71 -14.20 -11.53
N PRO A 195 12.85 -14.84 -12.36
CA PRO A 195 13.02 -16.24 -12.73
C PRO A 195 14.40 -16.58 -13.29
N GLN A 196 14.97 -15.70 -14.12
CA GLN A 196 16.30 -15.88 -14.70
C GLN A 196 17.41 -15.95 -13.64
N LEU A 197 17.33 -15.12 -12.58
CA LEU A 197 18.34 -15.11 -11.51
C LEU A 197 18.28 -16.38 -10.67
N ILE A 198 17.07 -16.91 -10.43
CA ILE A 198 16.88 -18.15 -9.69
C ILE A 198 17.46 -19.33 -10.48
N ARG A 199 17.25 -19.39 -11.80
CA ARG A 199 17.79 -20.45 -12.66
C ARG A 199 19.31 -20.44 -12.76
N GLU A 200 19.93 -19.26 -12.73
CA GLU A 200 21.39 -19.09 -12.85
C GLU A 200 22.13 -19.27 -11.52
N TRP A 201 21.40 -19.30 -10.40
CA TRP A 201 22.02 -19.38 -9.09
C TRP A 201 22.63 -20.75 -8.81
N GLN A 202 23.77 -20.74 -8.13
CA GLN A 202 24.45 -21.92 -7.62
C GLN A 202 25.07 -21.62 -6.24
N PRO A 203 25.29 -22.62 -5.38
CA PRO A 203 25.93 -22.42 -4.09
C PRO A 203 27.28 -21.72 -4.21
N GLY A 204 27.51 -20.71 -3.37
CA GLY A 204 28.74 -19.89 -3.39
C GLY A 204 28.80 -18.82 -4.49
N ALA A 205 27.77 -18.70 -5.34
CA ALA A 205 27.67 -17.58 -6.27
C ALA A 205 27.60 -16.24 -5.52
N PRO A 206 28.29 -15.18 -5.98
CA PRO A 206 28.11 -13.85 -5.44
C PRO A 206 26.70 -13.34 -5.72
N ALA A 207 26.22 -12.41 -4.88
CA ALA A 207 24.94 -11.74 -5.13
C ALA A 207 24.95 -11.02 -6.48
N ALA A 208 23.93 -11.28 -7.31
CA ALA A 208 23.77 -10.55 -8.56
C ALA A 208 23.39 -9.09 -8.29
N VAL A 209 24.05 -8.13 -8.95
CA VAL A 209 23.67 -6.71 -8.91
C VAL A 209 22.69 -6.46 -10.06
N VAL A 210 21.45 -6.11 -9.75
CA VAL A 210 20.36 -6.08 -10.73
C VAL A 210 19.52 -4.82 -10.59
N GLU A 211 19.15 -4.22 -11.72
CA GLU A 211 18.16 -3.14 -11.73
C GLU A 211 16.82 -3.61 -11.19
N VAL A 212 16.24 -2.83 -10.28
CA VAL A 212 14.86 -3.07 -9.84
C VAL A 212 13.93 -2.96 -11.07
N PRO A 213 12.93 -3.83 -11.27
CA PRO A 213 11.97 -3.67 -12.38
C PRO A 213 11.06 -2.45 -12.18
N PRO A 214 10.74 -1.64 -13.21
CA PRO A 214 9.88 -0.48 -13.04
C PRO A 214 8.43 -0.88 -12.75
N ASN A 215 7.77 -0.19 -11.80
CA ASN A 215 6.35 -0.40 -11.51
C ASN A 215 5.45 0.37 -12.48
N GLY A 216 4.12 0.24 -12.33
CA GLY A 216 3.15 0.93 -13.19
C GLY A 216 3.29 2.46 -13.17
N ASN A 217 3.39 3.05 -11.98
CA ASN A 217 3.50 4.50 -11.79
C ASN A 217 4.78 5.06 -12.43
N GLU A 218 5.92 4.41 -12.21
CA GLU A 218 7.19 4.79 -12.86
C GLU A 218 7.09 4.71 -14.38
N LYS A 219 6.46 3.65 -14.94
CA LYS A 219 6.27 3.53 -16.38
C LYS A 219 5.41 4.66 -16.95
N VAL A 220 4.35 5.06 -16.24
CA VAL A 220 3.49 6.19 -16.62
C VAL A 220 4.29 7.49 -16.65
N LEU A 221 5.05 7.78 -15.59
CA LEU A 221 5.87 8.99 -15.51
C LEU A 221 6.98 9.01 -16.57
N ARG A 222 7.66 7.88 -16.79
CA ARG A 222 8.67 7.76 -17.85
C ARG A 222 8.08 7.90 -19.25
N ARG A 223 6.81 7.51 -19.46
CA ARG A 223 6.10 7.75 -20.72
C ARG A 223 5.84 9.24 -20.92
N ALA A 224 5.35 9.94 -19.90
CA ALA A 224 5.19 11.39 -19.95
C ALA A 224 6.52 12.12 -20.17
N ALA A 225 7.59 11.72 -19.48
CA ALA A 225 8.92 12.30 -19.63
C ALA A 225 9.54 12.15 -21.03
N ARG A 226 9.06 11.21 -21.85
CA ARG A 226 9.53 10.98 -23.24
C ARG A 226 8.56 11.49 -24.29
N ASN A 227 7.47 12.14 -23.90
CA ASN A 227 6.46 12.60 -24.83
C ASN A 227 6.85 13.97 -25.40
N ASP A 228 7.07 14.02 -26.72
CA ASP A 228 7.51 15.22 -27.45
C ASP A 228 6.48 16.37 -27.42
N ALA A 229 5.24 16.13 -26.97
CA ALA A 229 4.23 17.17 -26.77
C ALA A 229 4.50 18.04 -25.53
N PHE A 230 5.38 17.60 -24.63
CA PHE A 230 5.71 18.33 -23.40
C PHE A 230 7.06 19.02 -23.51
N ASP A 231 7.23 20.09 -22.73
CA ASP A 231 8.49 20.82 -22.69
C ASP A 231 9.49 20.23 -21.69
N VAL A 232 10.70 20.79 -21.73
CA VAL A 232 11.81 20.36 -20.87
C VAL A 232 11.47 20.42 -19.38
N THR A 233 10.67 21.39 -18.92
CA THR A 233 10.33 21.51 -17.49
C THR A 233 9.33 20.44 -17.07
N SER A 234 8.36 20.11 -17.92
CA SER A 234 7.44 18.98 -17.71
C SER A 234 8.16 17.64 -17.75
N HIS A 235 9.13 17.46 -18.66
CA HIS A 235 9.96 16.25 -18.72
C HIS A 235 10.79 16.06 -17.45
N LEU A 236 11.40 17.15 -16.96
CA LEU A 236 12.16 17.14 -15.71
C LEU A 236 11.27 16.76 -14.52
N ALA A 237 10.09 17.37 -14.38
CA ALA A 237 9.15 17.07 -13.30
C ALA A 237 8.71 15.58 -13.28
N ALA A 238 8.38 15.02 -14.44
CA ALA A 238 8.01 13.61 -14.54
C ALA A 238 9.20 12.66 -14.32
N THR A 239 10.40 13.03 -14.77
CA THR A 239 11.63 12.23 -14.58
C THR A 239 12.05 12.20 -13.12
N ASP A 240 11.98 13.34 -12.44
CA ASP A 240 12.30 13.49 -11.02
C ASP A 240 11.46 12.55 -10.17
N MET A 241 10.13 12.63 -10.29
CA MET A 241 9.24 11.74 -9.54
C MET A 241 9.39 10.26 -9.92
N ALA A 242 9.71 9.97 -11.19
CA ALA A 242 10.02 8.59 -11.60
C ALA A 242 11.31 8.07 -10.92
N ASN A 243 12.31 8.93 -10.72
CA ASN A 243 13.53 8.60 -10.00
C ASN A 243 13.28 8.50 -8.49
N ASP A 244 12.44 9.34 -7.90
CA ASP A 244 12.01 9.23 -6.49
C ASP A 244 11.34 7.88 -6.20
N ILE A 245 10.32 7.51 -7.00
CA ILE A 245 9.65 6.21 -6.89
C ILE A 245 10.64 5.05 -7.07
N ARG A 246 11.60 5.21 -7.97
CA ARG A 246 12.63 4.20 -8.22
C ARG A 246 13.56 4.05 -7.02
N ASN A 247 14.04 5.14 -6.46
CA ASN A 247 14.99 5.16 -5.34
C ASN A 247 14.35 4.64 -4.05
N GLU A 248 13.12 5.03 -3.74
CA GLU A 248 12.37 4.48 -2.61
C GLU A 248 12.28 2.94 -2.71
N ARG A 249 12.04 2.41 -3.91
CA ARG A 249 11.97 0.95 -4.13
C ARG A 249 13.33 0.27 -4.03
N ILE A 250 14.41 0.93 -4.43
CA ILE A 250 15.79 0.46 -4.22
C ILE A 250 16.11 0.42 -2.72
N ASP A 251 15.69 1.44 -1.97
CA ASP A 251 15.88 1.54 -0.53
C ASP A 251 15.08 0.47 0.22
N HIS A 252 13.82 0.23 -0.13
CA HIS A 252 13.04 -0.88 0.42
C HIS A 252 13.68 -2.24 0.11
N THR A 253 14.11 -2.48 -1.14
CA THR A 253 14.77 -3.73 -1.55
C THR A 253 16.09 -3.93 -0.79
N THR A 254 16.81 -2.83 -0.56
CA THR A 254 18.01 -2.81 0.27
C THR A 254 17.68 -3.18 1.70
N HIS A 255 16.65 -2.57 2.27
CA HIS A 255 16.25 -2.80 3.64
C HIS A 255 15.82 -4.27 3.86
N ASP A 256 15.09 -4.86 2.92
CA ASP A 256 14.81 -6.29 2.90
C ASP A 256 16.12 -7.09 3.00
N ASN A 257 17.14 -6.76 2.20
CA ASN A 257 18.43 -7.47 2.24
C ASN A 257 19.12 -7.36 3.60
N GLU A 258 18.93 -6.25 4.29
CA GLU A 258 19.49 -6.04 5.62
C GLU A 258 18.74 -6.85 6.67
N ILE A 259 17.41 -6.81 6.65
CA ILE A 259 16.57 -7.59 7.58
C ILE A 259 16.83 -9.08 7.39
N PHE A 260 16.74 -9.61 6.16
CA PHE A 260 16.88 -11.05 5.91
C PHE A 260 18.34 -11.52 5.91
N GLY A 261 19.30 -10.66 5.57
CA GLY A 261 20.70 -11.05 5.31
C GLY A 261 21.73 -10.67 6.37
N LYS A 262 21.52 -9.62 7.20
CA LYS A 262 22.57 -9.11 8.10
C LYS A 262 22.41 -9.50 9.57
N GLU A 263 21.19 -9.56 10.12
CA GLU A 263 20.99 -9.82 11.55
C GLU A 263 19.83 -10.79 11.75
N GLY A 264 20.13 -12.00 12.25
CA GLY A 264 19.10 -12.88 12.80
C GLY A 264 18.53 -12.28 14.08
N TYR A 265 17.44 -12.85 14.59
CA TYR A 265 17.00 -12.52 15.95
C TYR A 265 18.06 -13.02 16.95
N GLY A 266 18.86 -12.12 17.52
CA GLY A 266 19.85 -12.42 18.58
C GLY A 266 21.30 -12.57 18.09
N GLU A 267 22.09 -13.40 18.77
CA GLU A 267 23.55 -13.54 18.53
C GLU A 267 23.91 -14.46 17.34
N THR A 268 22.94 -15.17 16.77
CA THR A 268 23.14 -16.13 15.66
C THR A 268 22.69 -15.55 14.33
N ARG A 269 23.58 -15.59 13.32
CA ARG A 269 23.27 -15.21 11.93
C ARG A 269 22.22 -16.16 11.34
N ASN A 270 21.22 -15.61 10.64
CA ASN A 270 20.30 -16.42 9.82
C ASN A 270 21.07 -17.14 8.70
N PRO A 271 20.82 -18.45 8.43
CA PRO A 271 21.47 -19.20 7.36
C PRO A 271 20.89 -18.83 5.98
N VAL A 272 21.11 -17.56 5.61
CA VAL A 272 20.59 -16.90 4.41
C VAL A 272 21.77 -16.40 3.58
N ALA A 273 21.76 -16.75 2.30
CA ALA A 273 22.64 -16.21 1.28
C ALA A 273 21.87 -15.22 0.41
N VAL A 274 22.16 -13.92 0.54
CA VAL A 274 21.55 -12.90 -0.33
C VAL A 274 22.01 -13.15 -1.77
N ALA A 275 21.07 -13.52 -2.64
CA ALA A 275 21.35 -13.94 -4.01
C ALA A 275 21.22 -12.80 -5.03
N ALA A 276 20.55 -11.69 -4.68
CA ALA A 276 20.51 -10.48 -5.49
C ALA A 276 20.45 -9.22 -4.64
N VAL A 277 21.12 -8.17 -5.10
CA VAL A 277 21.08 -6.82 -4.52
C VAL A 277 20.69 -5.80 -5.59
N PRO A 278 19.98 -4.73 -5.21
CA PRO A 278 19.58 -3.72 -6.18
C PRO A 278 20.80 -2.95 -6.66
N ASP A 279 20.87 -2.69 -7.96
CA ASP A 279 21.79 -1.70 -8.51
C ASP A 279 21.43 -0.30 -7.99
N ARG A 280 22.42 0.41 -7.45
CA ARG A 280 22.29 1.77 -6.88
C ARG A 280 23.05 2.83 -7.69
N SER A 281 23.64 2.44 -8.82
CA SER A 281 24.52 3.32 -9.61
C SER A 281 23.77 4.32 -10.50
N HIS A 282 22.45 4.19 -10.59
CA HIS A 282 21.59 4.94 -11.49
C HIS A 282 20.46 5.64 -10.71
N HIS A 283 19.89 6.72 -11.28
CA HIS A 283 18.76 7.53 -10.75
C HIS A 283 19.12 8.67 -9.77
N PRO A 284 19.88 9.70 -10.22
CA PRO A 284 20.11 10.88 -9.40
C PRO A 284 18.79 11.59 -9.09
N LEU A 285 18.62 11.99 -7.82
CA LEU A 285 17.64 12.99 -7.43
C LEU A 285 18.25 14.39 -7.62
N PRO A 286 17.46 15.39 -8.03
CA PRO A 286 17.87 16.78 -8.05
C PRO A 286 18.42 17.23 -6.71
N VAL A 287 19.49 18.02 -6.73
CA VAL A 287 20.02 18.66 -5.53
C VAL A 287 19.02 19.72 -5.07
N GLY A 288 18.79 19.83 -3.75
CA GLY A 288 17.84 20.78 -3.15
C GLY A 288 18.07 22.21 -3.65
N GLY A 289 17.22 22.64 -4.59
CA GLY A 289 17.36 23.89 -5.33
C GLY A 289 16.44 23.96 -6.55
N GLU A 290 16.03 22.82 -7.11
CA GLU A 290 15.19 22.73 -8.32
C GLU A 290 13.68 22.68 -8.04
N ARG A 291 13.23 22.76 -6.79
CA ARG A 291 11.81 22.58 -6.41
C ARG A 291 10.85 23.51 -7.16
N GLN A 292 11.26 24.74 -7.46
CA GLN A 292 10.44 25.68 -8.23
C GLN A 292 10.32 25.27 -9.71
N VAL A 293 11.38 24.70 -10.29
CA VAL A 293 11.36 24.16 -11.66
C VAL A 293 10.41 22.97 -11.74
N LEU A 294 10.44 22.08 -10.73
CA LEU A 294 9.53 20.95 -10.64
C LEU A 294 8.07 21.40 -10.52
N LYS A 295 7.77 22.36 -9.63
CA LYS A 295 6.43 22.96 -9.51
C LYS A 295 5.95 23.56 -10.84
N ALA A 296 6.82 24.27 -11.55
CA ALA A 296 6.48 24.83 -12.86
C ALA A 296 6.19 23.74 -13.90
N GLY A 297 6.96 22.65 -13.93
CA GLY A 297 6.70 21.50 -14.80
C GLY A 297 5.37 20.82 -14.49
N TRP A 298 5.08 20.56 -13.21
CA TRP A 298 3.80 20.01 -12.79
C TRP A 298 2.62 20.93 -13.11
N SER A 299 2.80 22.25 -13.00
CA SER A 299 1.79 23.23 -13.40
C SER A 299 1.46 23.14 -14.89
N LYS A 300 2.47 22.96 -15.75
CA LYS A 300 2.25 22.82 -17.19
C LYS A 300 1.56 21.50 -17.55
N LEU A 301 1.93 20.40 -16.89
CA LEU A 301 1.24 19.12 -17.05
C LEU A 301 -0.23 19.24 -16.61
N ALA A 302 -0.50 19.89 -15.49
CA ALA A 302 -1.85 20.10 -14.97
C ALA A 302 -2.77 20.88 -15.94
N LEU A 303 -2.20 21.83 -16.69
CA LEU A 303 -2.92 22.63 -17.69
C LEU A 303 -3.01 21.97 -19.06
N SER A 304 -2.31 20.86 -19.29
CA SER A 304 -2.36 20.12 -20.55
C SER A 304 -3.67 19.33 -20.69
N ASN A 305 -4.18 19.17 -21.90
CA ASN A 305 -5.30 18.27 -22.22
C ASN A 305 -4.84 16.89 -22.71
N HIS A 306 -3.54 16.61 -22.67
CA HIS A 306 -2.98 15.36 -23.20
C HIS A 306 -3.21 14.17 -22.23
N PRO A 307 -3.60 12.98 -22.69
CA PRO A 307 -3.84 11.81 -21.82
C PRO A 307 -2.64 11.39 -20.96
N ASP A 308 -1.41 11.50 -21.47
CA ASP A 308 -0.22 11.23 -20.66
C ASP A 308 -0.02 12.22 -19.52
N ALA A 309 -0.49 13.46 -19.66
CA ALA A 309 -0.45 14.43 -18.58
C ALA A 309 -1.47 14.08 -17.50
N VAL A 310 -2.66 13.59 -17.88
CA VAL A 310 -3.65 13.04 -16.94
C VAL A 310 -3.03 11.92 -16.12
N ALA A 311 -2.49 10.89 -16.79
CA ALA A 311 -1.94 9.72 -16.12
C ALA A 311 -0.75 10.09 -15.21
N ALA A 312 0.13 11.01 -15.64
CA ALA A 312 1.23 11.49 -14.81
C ALA A 312 0.73 12.26 -13.58
N LEU A 313 -0.30 13.10 -13.74
CA LEU A 313 -0.88 13.87 -12.65
C LEU A 313 -1.60 12.99 -11.63
N GLU A 314 -2.28 11.92 -12.05
CA GLU A 314 -2.88 10.92 -11.15
C GLU A 314 -1.82 10.30 -10.22
N VAL A 315 -0.63 9.98 -10.75
CA VAL A 315 0.49 9.49 -9.95
C VAL A 315 0.97 10.57 -8.98
N ALA A 316 1.13 11.80 -9.45
CA ALA A 316 1.68 12.91 -8.66
C ALA A 316 0.80 13.28 -7.46
N VAL A 317 -0.52 13.25 -7.61
CA VAL A 317 -1.48 13.55 -6.53
C VAL A 317 -1.35 12.56 -5.38
N GLY A 318 -1.16 11.28 -5.67
CA GLY A 318 -0.99 10.24 -4.66
C GLY A 318 0.41 10.23 -4.02
N ARG A 319 1.42 10.78 -4.71
CA ARG A 319 2.83 10.69 -4.30
C ARG A 319 3.34 11.93 -3.57
N GLU A 320 3.28 13.10 -4.21
CA GLU A 320 3.79 14.36 -3.65
C GLU A 320 2.86 15.52 -4.01
N PRO A 321 1.67 15.61 -3.38
CA PRO A 321 0.69 16.64 -3.70
C PRO A 321 1.24 18.07 -3.47
N ALA A 322 2.28 18.23 -2.63
CA ALA A 322 2.98 19.49 -2.40
C ALA A 322 3.72 20.09 -3.61
N LEU A 323 3.94 19.31 -4.68
CA LEU A 323 4.51 19.78 -5.94
C LEU A 323 3.45 20.28 -6.93
N LEU A 324 2.17 20.00 -6.66
CA LEU A 324 1.08 20.42 -7.52
C LEU A 324 0.80 21.91 -7.35
N PRO A 325 0.29 22.58 -8.41
CA PRO A 325 -0.02 24.01 -8.36
C PRO A 325 -1.32 24.33 -7.61
N PHE A 326 -2.01 23.34 -7.04
CA PHE A 326 -3.31 23.52 -6.40
C PHE A 326 -3.31 22.98 -4.97
N GLY A 327 -4.12 23.61 -4.12
CA GLY A 327 -4.40 23.18 -2.77
C GLY A 327 -5.37 22.00 -2.72
N ALA A 328 -5.98 21.79 -1.56
CA ALA A 328 -6.81 20.63 -1.31
C ALA A 328 -8.16 20.68 -2.06
N LEU A 329 -8.72 19.50 -2.37
CA LEU A 329 -10.01 19.37 -3.05
C LEU A 329 -11.16 19.88 -2.15
N ALA A 330 -12.04 20.71 -2.69
CA ALA A 330 -13.23 21.20 -2.01
C ALA A 330 -14.50 20.91 -2.83
N GLU A 331 -15.59 20.65 -2.11
CA GLU A 331 -16.91 20.45 -2.68
C GLU A 331 -17.91 21.38 -2.00
N VAL A 332 -18.65 22.15 -2.79
CA VAL A 332 -19.70 23.05 -2.28
C VAL A 332 -20.99 22.87 -3.09
N PRO A 333 -22.17 22.83 -2.43
CA PRO A 333 -23.45 22.76 -3.13
C PRO A 333 -23.67 23.92 -4.10
N VAL A 334 -24.31 23.65 -5.23
CA VAL A 334 -24.83 24.71 -6.11
C VAL A 334 -26.05 25.35 -5.43
N SER A 335 -25.93 26.61 -5.00
CA SER A 335 -27.00 27.31 -4.29
C SER A 335 -27.03 28.79 -4.66
N THR A 336 -28.15 29.27 -5.21
CA THR A 336 -28.33 30.64 -5.70
C THR A 336 -28.36 31.65 -4.55
N GLY A 337 -27.79 32.83 -4.77
CA GLY A 337 -27.79 33.92 -3.76
C GLY A 337 -26.82 33.70 -2.60
N THR A 338 -25.95 32.69 -2.65
CA THR A 338 -24.90 32.45 -1.66
C THR A 338 -23.55 33.05 -2.09
N ILE A 339 -22.57 33.05 -1.20
CA ILE A 339 -21.23 33.56 -1.52
C ILE A 339 -20.54 32.75 -2.63
N SER A 340 -20.80 31.44 -2.73
CA SER A 340 -20.29 30.60 -3.82
C SER A 340 -20.95 30.93 -5.16
N ASP A 341 -22.24 31.31 -5.19
CA ASP A 341 -22.90 31.82 -6.40
C ASP A 341 -22.18 33.06 -6.94
N ARG A 342 -21.81 34.00 -6.06
CA ARG A 342 -21.05 35.19 -6.45
C ARG A 342 -19.68 34.84 -7.06
N TRP A 343 -18.95 33.90 -6.45
CA TRP A 343 -17.68 33.42 -7.00
C TRP A 343 -17.88 32.75 -8.37
N THR A 344 -18.86 31.85 -8.49
CA THR A 344 -19.03 31.04 -9.72
C THR A 344 -19.38 31.84 -10.96
N ARG A 345 -19.95 33.05 -10.82
CA ARG A 345 -20.26 33.94 -11.95
C ARG A 345 -19.04 34.41 -12.74
N ARG A 346 -17.83 34.36 -12.18
CA ARG A 346 -16.59 34.74 -12.89
C ARG A 346 -15.94 33.58 -13.64
N LEU A 347 -16.36 32.35 -13.37
CA LEU A 347 -15.73 31.16 -13.93
C LEU A 347 -15.94 31.12 -15.43
N THR A 348 -14.88 30.75 -16.15
CA THR A 348 -14.91 30.64 -17.61
C THR A 348 -14.99 29.18 -18.00
N MET A 349 -15.97 28.81 -18.82
CA MET A 349 -16.09 27.45 -19.34
C MET A 349 -14.91 27.11 -20.25
N CYS A 350 -14.36 25.91 -20.14
CA CYS A 350 -13.19 25.49 -20.92
C CYS A 350 -13.26 24.00 -21.30
N ASP A 351 -12.34 23.58 -22.17
CA ASP A 351 -12.08 22.15 -22.38
C ASP A 351 -11.36 21.55 -21.15
N PRO A 352 -11.56 20.26 -20.86
CA PRO A 352 -10.92 19.62 -19.70
C PRO A 352 -9.40 19.51 -19.87
N THR A 353 -8.68 19.92 -18.83
CA THR A 353 -7.24 19.67 -18.66
C THR A 353 -7.00 18.45 -17.77
N ALA A 354 -5.75 18.02 -17.62
CA ALA A 354 -5.34 16.95 -16.74
C ALA A 354 -5.83 17.19 -15.29
N ALA A 355 -5.72 18.43 -14.81
CA ALA A 355 -6.21 18.79 -13.48
C ALA A 355 -7.72 18.60 -13.33
N HIS A 356 -8.50 18.89 -14.37
CA HIS A 356 -9.95 18.67 -14.37
C HIS A 356 -10.29 17.18 -14.30
N VAL A 357 -9.59 16.35 -15.08
CA VAL A 357 -9.84 14.90 -15.10
C VAL A 357 -9.51 14.26 -13.75
N VAL A 358 -8.37 14.62 -13.17
CA VAL A 358 -7.96 14.16 -11.83
C VAL A 358 -8.94 14.63 -10.76
N LEU A 359 -9.33 15.91 -10.78
CA LEU A 359 -10.30 16.49 -9.84
C LEU A 359 -11.67 15.79 -9.88
N ALA A 360 -12.05 15.26 -11.06
CA ALA A 360 -13.31 14.54 -11.23
C ALA A 360 -13.32 13.19 -10.47
N GLN A 361 -12.15 12.57 -10.23
CA GLN A 361 -12.02 11.28 -9.55
C GLN A 361 -12.97 10.20 -10.10
N GLY A 362 -13.11 10.15 -11.44
CA GLY A 362 -14.02 9.23 -12.12
C GLY A 362 -15.51 9.60 -12.08
N LYS A 363 -15.91 10.68 -11.37
CA LYS A 363 -17.28 11.19 -11.41
C LYS A 363 -17.57 11.82 -12.78
N LYS A 364 -18.81 11.66 -13.25
CA LYS A 364 -19.27 12.26 -14.51
C LYS A 364 -19.43 13.77 -14.34
N ALA A 365 -18.50 14.54 -14.89
CA ALA A 365 -18.61 15.99 -14.94
C ALA A 365 -19.70 16.43 -15.94
N GLU A 366 -20.49 17.42 -15.52
CA GLU A 366 -21.48 18.09 -16.37
C GLU A 366 -20.86 19.22 -17.20
N ALA A 367 -19.89 19.93 -16.61
CA ALA A 367 -19.19 21.04 -17.23
C ALA A 367 -17.84 21.31 -16.53
N PHE A 368 -16.90 21.88 -17.29
CA PHE A 368 -15.54 22.22 -16.88
C PHE A 368 -15.33 23.72 -16.95
N PHE A 369 -14.66 24.29 -15.95
CA PHE A 369 -14.43 25.71 -15.85
C PHE A 369 -13.05 26.00 -15.25
N ILE A 370 -12.50 27.17 -15.58
CA ILE A 370 -11.32 27.73 -14.94
C ILE A 370 -11.68 29.03 -14.20
N ASP A 371 -11.07 29.24 -13.03
CA ASP A 371 -11.08 30.55 -12.38
C ASP A 371 -9.98 31.43 -13.00
N PRO A 372 -10.30 32.49 -13.76
CA PRO A 372 -9.32 33.29 -14.48
C PRO A 372 -8.39 34.10 -13.56
N LEU A 373 -8.67 34.20 -12.26
CA LEU A 373 -7.82 34.92 -11.32
C LEU A 373 -6.79 34.03 -10.62
N THR A 374 -7.00 32.71 -10.61
CA THR A 374 -6.17 31.76 -9.86
C THR A 374 -5.77 30.53 -10.67
N ASP A 375 -6.15 30.46 -11.96
CA ASP A 375 -5.97 29.32 -12.88
C ASP A 375 -6.50 27.99 -12.32
N MET A 376 -7.47 28.07 -11.43
CA MET A 376 -7.95 26.95 -10.64
C MET A 376 -8.96 26.14 -11.45
N PRO A 377 -8.80 24.82 -11.58
CA PRO A 377 -9.76 23.97 -12.26
C PRO A 377 -11.01 23.79 -11.39
N VAL A 378 -12.17 23.90 -12.02
CA VAL A 378 -13.48 23.79 -11.39
C VAL A 378 -14.38 22.89 -12.23
N LEU A 379 -15.13 22.03 -11.58
CA LEU A 379 -16.09 21.12 -12.19
C LEU A 379 -17.47 21.36 -11.60
N ARG A 380 -18.49 21.17 -12.43
CA ARG A 380 -19.83 20.88 -11.93
C ARG A 380 -20.09 19.38 -12.06
N THR A 381 -20.42 18.73 -10.96
CA THR A 381 -20.71 17.29 -10.90
C THR A 381 -21.93 17.04 -10.02
N PRO A 382 -22.63 15.92 -10.19
CA PRO A 382 -23.54 15.44 -9.15
C PRO A 382 -22.73 14.96 -7.92
N ASP A 383 -23.26 15.20 -6.72
CA ASP A 383 -22.85 14.52 -5.49
C ASP A 383 -23.36 13.06 -5.47
N ASP A 384 -23.07 12.34 -4.39
CA ASP A 384 -23.46 10.94 -4.26
C ASP A 384 -24.99 10.75 -4.19
N GLY A 385 -25.74 11.82 -3.88
CA GLY A 385 -27.19 11.88 -3.90
C GLY A 385 -27.78 12.45 -5.21
N GLY A 386 -26.94 12.68 -6.23
CA GLY A 386 -27.36 13.23 -7.53
C GLY A 386 -27.61 14.74 -7.55
N ARG A 387 -27.31 15.48 -6.48
CA ARG A 387 -27.48 16.93 -6.41
C ARG A 387 -26.26 17.64 -7.00
N PRO A 388 -26.42 18.74 -7.74
CA PRO A 388 -25.29 19.43 -8.34
C PRO A 388 -24.41 20.09 -7.27
N VAL A 389 -23.10 19.85 -7.38
CA VAL A 389 -22.04 20.46 -6.57
C VAL A 389 -20.96 21.05 -7.46
N TRP A 390 -20.31 22.09 -6.95
CA TRP A 390 -19.04 22.58 -7.47
C TRP A 390 -17.90 21.83 -6.81
N ARG A 391 -17.04 21.19 -7.60
CA ARG A 391 -15.75 20.62 -7.15
C ARG A 391 -14.62 21.49 -7.67
N PHE A 392 -13.65 21.80 -6.83
CA PHE A 392 -12.48 22.58 -7.21
C PHE A 392 -11.30 22.24 -6.29
N TYR A 393 -10.07 22.54 -6.69
CA TYR A 393 -8.96 22.57 -5.74
C TYR A 393 -8.85 23.96 -5.16
N ALA A 394 -8.73 24.16 -3.85
CA ALA A 394 -8.49 25.49 -3.30
C ALA A 394 -7.16 26.09 -3.82
N PRO A 395 -7.01 27.42 -3.91
CA PRO A 395 -5.78 28.05 -4.34
C PRO A 395 -4.66 27.83 -3.30
N LEU A 396 -3.40 27.87 -3.73
CA LEU A 396 -2.25 27.83 -2.79
C LEU A 396 -1.99 29.19 -2.13
N SER A 397 -2.34 30.27 -2.83
CA SER A 397 -2.22 31.67 -2.42
C SER A 397 -3.23 32.51 -3.20
N LEU A 398 -3.56 33.71 -2.71
CA LEU A 398 -4.41 34.65 -3.45
C LEU A 398 -3.56 35.63 -4.26
N PRO A 399 -4.12 36.30 -5.29
CA PRO A 399 -3.38 37.29 -6.08
C PRO A 399 -2.87 38.45 -5.21
N ALA A 400 -1.56 38.70 -5.23
CA ALA A 400 -0.88 39.72 -4.42
C ALA A 400 -1.01 41.16 -4.98
N GLY A 401 -2.09 41.47 -5.69
CA GLY A 401 -2.28 42.69 -6.49
C GLY A 401 -2.49 43.99 -5.71
N GLY A 402 -2.05 44.08 -4.45
CA GLY A 402 -2.27 45.23 -3.57
C GLY A 402 -3.66 45.32 -2.95
N ALA A 403 -4.52 44.33 -3.16
CA ALA A 403 -5.79 44.20 -2.45
C ALA A 403 -5.56 43.72 -1.01
N GLU A 404 -6.51 44.02 -0.11
CA GLU A 404 -6.50 43.56 1.27
C GLU A 404 -7.69 42.65 1.57
N LEU A 405 -7.56 41.79 2.59
CA LEU A 405 -8.68 41.02 3.15
C LEU A 405 -9.71 41.97 3.79
N THR A 406 -10.91 42.07 3.22
CA THR A 406 -12.01 42.91 3.71
C THR A 406 -12.93 42.18 4.68
N SER A 407 -13.25 40.91 4.39
CA SER A 407 -14.06 40.08 5.27
C SER A 407 -13.89 38.60 4.91
N VAL A 408 -14.35 37.74 5.82
CA VAL A 408 -14.39 36.29 5.65
C VAL A 408 -15.83 35.82 5.80
N VAL A 409 -16.31 35.00 4.87
CA VAL A 409 -17.63 34.39 4.95
C VAL A 409 -17.50 32.89 5.20
N LEU A 410 -18.21 32.41 6.21
CA LEU A 410 -18.15 31.03 6.67
C LEU A 410 -19.33 30.23 6.07
N HIS A 411 -19.13 29.58 4.92
CA HIS A 411 -20.20 28.91 4.17
C HIS A 411 -19.71 27.68 3.38
N HIS A 412 -19.92 26.48 3.92
CA HIS A 412 -19.34 25.18 3.47
C HIS A 412 -17.81 25.10 3.46
N THR A 413 -17.14 26.18 3.10
CA THR A 413 -15.71 26.44 3.19
C THR A 413 -15.53 27.88 3.69
N VAL A 414 -14.28 28.30 3.89
CA VAL A 414 -13.94 29.69 4.23
C VAL A 414 -13.81 30.47 2.93
N TRP A 415 -14.57 31.56 2.78
CA TRP A 415 -14.51 32.46 1.63
C TRP A 415 -13.88 33.78 2.02
N VAL A 416 -12.99 34.28 1.20
CA VAL A 416 -12.25 35.53 1.37
C VAL A 416 -12.84 36.59 0.43
N LEU A 417 -13.27 37.71 1.00
CA LEU A 417 -13.64 38.91 0.26
C LEU A 417 -12.49 39.91 0.32
N THR A 418 -12.07 40.39 -0.84
CA THR A 418 -10.96 41.32 -1.00
C THR A 418 -11.45 42.74 -1.29
N SER A 419 -10.59 43.74 -1.09
CA SER A 419 -10.93 45.16 -1.27
C SER A 419 -11.23 45.58 -2.72
N ASP A 420 -10.83 44.77 -3.70
CA ASP A 420 -11.16 44.88 -5.12
C ASP A 420 -12.47 44.17 -5.50
N ASP A 421 -13.27 43.80 -4.48
CA ASP A 421 -14.61 43.21 -4.64
C ASP A 421 -14.60 41.79 -5.25
N HIS A 422 -13.48 41.08 -5.13
CA HIS A 422 -13.37 39.68 -5.49
C HIS A 422 -13.69 38.72 -4.33
N VAL A 423 -14.20 37.55 -4.68
CA VAL A 423 -14.51 36.45 -3.75
C VAL A 423 -13.62 35.27 -4.10
N HIS A 424 -12.85 34.78 -3.15
CA HIS A 424 -11.99 33.63 -3.34
C HIS A 424 -12.33 32.56 -2.32
N PRO A 425 -12.28 31.26 -2.67
CA PRO A 425 -12.09 30.25 -1.64
C PRO A 425 -10.78 30.51 -0.92
N ALA A 426 -10.75 30.30 0.40
CA ALA A 426 -9.54 30.50 1.19
C ALA A 426 -8.42 29.56 0.69
N PRO A 427 -7.18 30.05 0.59
CA PRO A 427 -6.06 29.22 0.18
C PRO A 427 -5.77 28.13 1.20
N CYS A 428 -5.31 26.97 0.75
CA CYS A 428 -4.89 25.88 1.63
C CYS A 428 -3.77 25.03 1.03
N THR A 429 -3.10 24.25 1.86
CA THR A 429 -2.06 23.32 1.39
C THR A 429 -2.69 22.08 0.75
N PRO A 430 -2.03 21.40 -0.20
CA PRO A 430 -2.62 20.31 -0.99
C PRO A 430 -3.23 19.14 -0.20
N SER A 431 -2.76 18.89 1.03
CA SER A 431 -3.23 17.80 1.90
C SER A 431 -4.21 18.24 2.99
N GLU A 432 -4.48 19.54 3.14
CA GLU A 432 -5.24 20.09 4.26
C GLU A 432 -6.44 20.88 3.75
N HIS A 433 -7.64 20.47 4.16
CA HIS A 433 -8.89 21.01 3.65
C HIS A 433 -9.50 22.02 4.63
N LEU A 434 -9.72 23.26 4.18
CA LEU A 434 -10.46 24.27 4.96
C LEU A 434 -11.97 24.11 4.76
N TRP A 435 -12.56 23.18 5.50
CA TRP A 435 -14.00 22.94 5.47
C TRP A 435 -14.73 23.62 6.63
N TRP A 436 -15.94 24.14 6.38
CA TRP A 436 -16.77 24.82 7.39
C TRP A 436 -18.20 24.24 7.49
N GLY A 437 -18.52 23.53 8.58
CA GLY A 437 -19.83 22.89 8.81
C GLY A 437 -19.80 21.73 9.81
N ASN A 438 -20.72 20.75 9.71
CA ASN A 438 -20.79 19.56 10.58
C ASN A 438 -19.79 18.44 10.19
N GLY A 439 -18.70 18.23 10.98
CA GLY A 439 -17.78 17.10 10.81
C GLY A 439 -16.56 17.17 11.77
N GLY A 440 -15.55 16.31 11.59
CA GLY A 440 -14.35 16.28 12.46
C GLY A 440 -13.17 17.20 12.03
N GLY A 441 -12.20 17.41 12.93
CA GLY A 441 -10.95 18.18 12.74
C GLY A 441 -10.82 19.48 13.57
N ASP A 442 -9.60 20.02 13.74
CA ASP A 442 -9.34 21.33 14.41
C ASP A 442 -9.44 22.52 13.43
N ARG A 443 -10.63 22.67 12.85
CA ARG A 443 -10.92 23.67 11.80
C ARG A 443 -10.80 25.11 12.26
N PRO A 444 -11.19 25.48 13.49
CA PRO A 444 -11.04 26.86 13.96
C PRO A 444 -9.58 27.31 13.97
N SER A 445 -8.64 26.42 14.34
CA SER A 445 -7.21 26.75 14.33
C SER A 445 -6.64 26.84 12.92
N GLU A 446 -7.04 25.95 12.01
CA GLU A 446 -6.63 26.01 10.59
C GLU A 446 -7.14 27.27 9.90
N ALA A 447 -8.43 27.59 10.06
CA ALA A 447 -9.02 28.81 9.53
C ALA A 447 -8.40 30.06 10.18
N ALA A 448 -8.12 30.04 11.49
CA ALA A 448 -7.43 31.13 12.17
C ALA A 448 -6.02 31.36 11.59
N MET A 449 -5.27 30.29 11.32
CA MET A 449 -3.93 30.38 10.72
C MET A 449 -3.98 31.04 9.34
N VAL A 450 -4.92 30.63 8.49
CA VAL A 450 -5.08 31.22 7.16
C VAL A 450 -5.49 32.68 7.25
N ILE A 451 -6.46 33.01 8.09
CA ILE A 451 -6.92 34.39 8.27
C ILE A 451 -5.80 35.27 8.81
N ASP A 452 -5.03 34.79 9.78
CA ASP A 452 -3.90 35.54 10.33
C ASP A 452 -2.87 35.90 9.25
N ALA A 453 -2.50 34.92 8.41
CA ALA A 453 -1.59 35.15 7.29
C ALA A 453 -2.16 36.16 6.27
N LEU A 454 -3.43 36.01 5.88
CA LEU A 454 -4.10 36.86 4.89
C LEU A 454 -4.42 38.27 5.39
N LEU A 455 -4.50 38.49 6.71
CA LEU A 455 -4.66 39.82 7.27
C LEU A 455 -3.45 40.71 6.97
N ASP A 456 -2.26 40.10 6.88
CA ASP A 456 -0.99 40.76 6.63
C ASP A 456 -0.58 40.71 5.15
N ASP A 457 -0.77 39.56 4.47
CA ASP A 457 -0.42 39.38 3.05
C ASP A 457 -1.33 38.35 2.36
N LEU A 458 -2.07 38.78 1.33
CA LEU A 458 -2.91 37.88 0.51
C LEU A 458 -2.11 36.82 -0.26
N GLY A 459 -0.85 37.12 -0.59
CA GLY A 459 0.07 36.22 -1.29
C GLY A 459 0.83 35.26 -0.37
N ALA A 460 0.55 35.27 0.94
CA ALA A 460 1.30 34.51 1.92
C ALA A 460 1.30 32.99 1.61
N ALA A 461 2.49 32.39 1.70
CA ALA A 461 2.63 30.94 1.64
C ALA A 461 2.15 30.31 2.96
N LEU A 462 1.13 29.46 2.89
CA LEU A 462 0.54 28.84 4.06
C LEU A 462 1.28 27.57 4.50
N ASN A 463 1.37 27.36 5.82
CA ASN A 463 1.80 26.11 6.42
C ASN A 463 0.79 25.65 7.48
N LEU A 464 -0.19 24.85 7.05
CA LEU A 464 -1.25 24.36 7.93
C LEU A 464 -0.79 23.27 8.91
N ARG A 465 0.43 22.71 8.78
CA ARG A 465 0.98 21.79 9.80
C ARG A 465 1.28 22.48 11.14
N GLU A 466 1.38 23.80 11.12
CA GLU A 466 1.63 24.61 12.31
C GLU A 466 0.38 25.37 12.78
N HIS A 467 -0.83 24.99 12.33
CA HIS A 467 -2.08 25.68 12.66
C HIS A 467 -2.29 25.91 14.16
N TRP A 468 -1.76 25.05 15.02
CA TRP A 468 -1.80 25.20 16.48
C TRP A 468 -1.11 26.48 17.01
N LYS A 469 -0.25 27.12 16.19
CA LYS A 469 0.37 28.43 16.47
C LYS A 469 -0.54 29.61 16.15
N ALA A 470 -1.71 29.41 15.55
CA ALA A 470 -2.62 30.49 15.21
C ALA A 470 -2.98 31.37 16.43
N PRO A 471 -3.24 32.67 16.23
CA PRO A 471 -3.61 33.57 17.32
C PRO A 471 -4.84 33.05 18.07
N LYS A 472 -4.69 32.85 19.38
CA LYS A 472 -5.74 32.22 20.21
C LYS A 472 -7.06 32.99 20.20
N GLY A 473 -7.05 34.31 20.01
CA GLY A 473 -8.26 35.10 19.88
C GLY A 473 -9.02 34.86 18.57
N LEU A 474 -8.32 34.66 17.45
CA LEU A 474 -8.93 34.24 16.18
C LEU A 474 -9.50 32.82 16.29
N THR A 475 -8.73 31.90 16.89
CA THR A 475 -9.20 30.53 17.15
C THR A 475 -10.46 30.55 18.03
N ALA A 476 -10.52 31.40 19.05
CA ALA A 476 -11.69 31.54 19.91
C ALA A 476 -12.90 32.10 19.15
N LEU A 477 -12.72 33.16 18.36
CA LEU A 477 -13.78 33.72 17.52
C LEU A 477 -14.36 32.65 16.57
N LEU A 478 -13.51 31.83 15.95
CA LEU A 478 -13.94 30.76 15.04
C LEU A 478 -14.48 29.52 15.77
N ASN A 479 -14.26 29.40 17.07
CA ASN A 479 -14.92 28.37 17.89
C ASN A 479 -16.34 28.75 18.30
N GLU A 480 -16.76 30.00 18.09
CA GLU A 480 -18.14 30.42 18.36
C GLU A 480 -19.12 29.78 17.35
N ASP A 481 -20.38 29.65 17.76
CA ASP A 481 -21.45 29.13 16.90
C ASP A 481 -21.82 30.15 15.81
N HIS A 482 -21.22 29.98 14.63
CA HIS A 482 -21.53 30.77 13.43
C HIS A 482 -22.60 30.08 12.59
N ARG A 483 -23.63 30.84 12.19
CA ARG A 483 -24.58 30.36 11.17
C ARG A 483 -23.89 30.25 9.82
N GLN A 484 -24.33 29.31 8.98
CA GLN A 484 -23.86 29.23 7.59
C GLN A 484 -24.11 30.56 6.86
N GLY A 485 -23.08 31.10 6.22
CA GLY A 485 -23.10 32.41 5.57
C GLY A 485 -22.73 33.59 6.48
N SER A 486 -22.30 33.35 7.73
CA SER A 486 -21.86 34.44 8.61
C SER A 486 -20.64 35.15 8.05
N GLU A 487 -20.69 36.48 8.02
CA GLU A 487 -19.60 37.34 7.56
C GLU A 487 -18.86 37.96 8.75
N LEU A 488 -17.55 37.75 8.80
CA LEU A 488 -16.64 38.32 9.77
C LEU A 488 -15.81 39.40 9.09
N THR A 489 -16.05 40.66 9.45
CA THR A 489 -15.36 41.81 8.84
C THR A 489 -13.89 41.88 9.26
N ARG A 490 -13.03 42.52 8.45
CA ARG A 490 -11.60 42.76 8.76
C ARG A 490 -11.41 43.35 10.15
N SER A 491 -12.25 44.31 10.56
CA SER A 491 -12.17 44.91 11.90
C SER A 491 -12.42 43.89 13.02
N THR A 492 -13.39 42.99 12.84
CA THR A 492 -13.69 41.92 13.81
C THR A 492 -12.52 40.93 13.90
N LEU A 493 -11.96 40.54 12.75
CA LEU A 493 -10.82 39.64 12.67
C LEU A 493 -9.56 40.26 13.32
N LEU A 494 -9.24 41.52 13.02
CA LEU A 494 -8.12 42.24 13.65
C LEU A 494 -8.32 42.40 15.16
N HIS A 495 -9.54 42.71 15.60
CA HIS A 495 -9.84 42.82 17.02
C HIS A 495 -9.63 41.48 17.74
N ALA A 496 -10.12 40.38 17.17
CA ALA A 496 -9.94 39.04 17.71
C ALA A 496 -8.46 38.63 17.69
N ARG A 497 -7.70 38.94 16.63
CA ARG A 497 -6.24 38.69 16.57
C ARG A 497 -5.49 39.33 17.74
N MET A 498 -5.87 40.56 18.11
CA MET A 498 -5.21 41.33 19.17
C MET A 498 -5.72 41.04 20.58
N THR A 499 -6.83 40.31 20.72
CA THR A 499 -7.51 40.10 22.01
C THR A 499 -7.44 38.62 22.40
N PRO A 500 -6.62 38.23 23.39
CA PRO A 500 -6.58 36.85 23.85
C PRO A 500 -7.94 36.44 24.44
N PRO A 501 -8.33 35.15 24.31
CA PRO A 501 -9.59 34.67 24.84
C PRO A 501 -9.66 34.92 26.35
N ARG A 502 -10.83 35.33 26.84
CA ARG A 502 -11.07 35.45 28.28
C ARG A 502 -10.85 34.06 28.91
N ALA A 503 -9.97 34.00 29.91
CA ALA A 503 -9.78 32.78 30.70
C ALA A 503 -11.11 32.44 31.37
N ASN A 504 -11.69 31.29 31.02
CA ASN A 504 -12.75 30.65 31.79
C ASN A 504 -12.13 29.66 32.77
#